data_AF-A0A7C2SDK7-F1
#
_entry.id   AF-A0A7C2SDK7-F1
#
_cell.length_a   1.000
_cell.length_b   1.000
_cell.length_c   1.000
_cell.angle_alpha   90.00
_cell.angle_beta   90.00
_cell.angle_gamma   90.00
#
_symmetry.space_group_name_H-M   'P 1'
#
loop_
_entity.id
_entity.type
_entity.pdbx_description
1 polymer ?
#
loop_
_entity_poly.entity_id
_entity_poly.type
_entity_poly.pdbx_seq_one_letter_code
_entity_poly.pdbx_strand_id
1 'polypeptide(L)'
;VMSVGKQKAPNSPVAGQATVFVFPDLNTGNTTYKAVQRAANVVSVGPMLQGLRKPVNDLSRGALVDDIVYTIALTAIQAAQKKG
;
A
#
# COMPACT_ATOMS: atom_id res chain seq x y z
N VAL A 1 0.91 2.64 -21.15
CA VAL A 1 2.02 2.56 -20.15
C VAL A 1 3.14 1.61 -20.57
N MET A 2 2.84 0.42 -21.10
CA MET A 2 3.87 -0.52 -21.60
C MET A 2 4.78 0.07 -22.68
N SER A 3 4.23 0.84 -23.63
CA SER A 3 5.00 1.55 -24.65
C SER A 3 6.03 2.52 -24.04
N VAL A 4 5.62 3.26 -23.01
CA VAL A 4 6.50 4.18 -22.26
C VAL A 4 7.56 3.40 -21.47
N GLY A 5 7.19 2.30 -20.84
CA GLY A 5 8.13 1.42 -20.12
C GLY A 5 9.22 0.87 -21.05
N LYS A 6 8.85 0.35 -22.22
CA LYS A 6 9.78 -0.13 -23.24
C LYS A 6 10.73 0.96 -23.75
N GLN A 7 10.25 2.20 -23.87
CA GLN A 7 11.07 3.33 -24.35
C GLN A 7 12.01 3.88 -23.27
N LYS A 8 11.54 4.07 -22.03
CA LYS A 8 12.31 4.76 -20.97
C LYS A 8 13.14 3.83 -20.10
N ALA A 9 12.76 2.57 -19.98
CA ALA A 9 13.47 1.56 -19.19
C ALA A 9 13.48 0.21 -19.95
N PRO A 10 14.11 0.17 -21.14
CA PRO A 10 14.24 -1.07 -21.90
C PRO A 10 14.93 -2.13 -21.05
N ASN A 11 14.43 -3.37 -21.09
CA ASN A 11 14.87 -4.51 -20.28
C ASN A 11 14.47 -4.50 -18.80
N SER A 12 13.72 -3.50 -18.33
CA SER A 12 13.19 -3.54 -16.97
C SER A 12 12.15 -4.66 -16.83
N PRO A 13 12.27 -5.55 -15.82
CA PRO A 13 11.29 -6.60 -15.58
C PRO A 13 9.95 -6.07 -15.02
N VAL A 14 9.88 -4.79 -14.65
CA VAL A 14 8.73 -4.19 -13.96
C VAL A 14 8.16 -2.96 -14.66
N ALA A 15 8.93 -2.28 -15.53
CA ALA A 15 8.47 -1.03 -16.15
C ALA A 15 7.23 -1.25 -17.04
N GLY A 16 6.19 -0.47 -16.81
CA GLY A 16 4.90 -0.58 -17.51
C GLY A 16 3.91 -1.58 -16.91
N GLN A 17 4.33 -2.36 -15.91
CA GLN A 17 3.52 -3.37 -15.22
C GLN A 17 3.68 -3.39 -13.70
N ALA A 18 4.24 -2.34 -13.11
CA ALA A 18 4.45 -2.26 -11.67
C ALA A 18 3.11 -2.29 -10.91
N THR A 19 3.00 -3.17 -9.93
CA THR A 19 1.87 -3.28 -9.00
C THR A 19 2.22 -2.80 -7.59
N VAL A 20 3.51 -2.70 -7.28
CA VAL A 20 4.06 -2.21 -6.01
C VAL A 20 4.88 -0.96 -6.28
N PHE A 21 4.60 0.12 -5.55
CA PHE A 21 5.26 1.41 -5.70
C PHE A 21 6.00 1.75 -4.40
N VAL A 22 7.31 1.87 -4.47
CA VAL A 22 8.17 2.30 -3.34
C VAL A 22 8.54 3.76 -3.57
N PHE A 23 8.22 4.61 -2.59
CA PHE A 23 8.46 6.05 -2.67
C PHE A 23 9.80 6.43 -2.03
N PRO A 24 10.48 7.48 -2.53
CA PRO A 24 11.77 7.90 -2.01
C PRO A 24 11.68 8.49 -0.59
N ASP A 25 10.53 9.08 -0.24
CA ASP A 25 10.28 9.68 1.07
C ASP A 25 8.79 9.65 1.46
N LEU A 26 8.54 9.98 2.71
CA LEU A 26 7.19 10.01 3.30
C LEU A 26 6.29 11.07 2.66
N ASN A 27 6.84 12.21 2.24
CA ASN A 27 6.03 13.30 1.67
C ASN A 27 5.48 12.90 0.30
N THR A 28 6.32 12.31 -0.54
CA THR A 28 5.96 11.82 -1.86
C THR A 28 4.96 10.66 -1.73
N GLY A 29 5.20 9.72 -0.81
CA GLY A 29 4.26 8.62 -0.55
C GLY A 29 2.90 9.11 -0.04
N ASN A 30 2.90 9.95 1.01
CA ASN A 30 1.68 10.48 1.62
C ASN A 30 0.85 11.33 0.67
N THR A 31 1.51 12.18 -0.13
CA THR A 31 0.82 13.04 -1.10
C THR A 31 0.23 12.20 -2.22
N THR A 32 1.01 11.26 -2.76
CA THR A 32 0.58 10.44 -3.90
C THR A 32 -0.62 9.56 -3.53
N TYR A 33 -0.57 8.82 -2.41
CA TYR A 33 -1.68 7.92 -2.07
C TYR A 33 -2.97 8.71 -1.79
N LYS A 34 -2.90 9.86 -1.12
CA LYS A 34 -4.08 10.71 -0.86
C LYS A 34 -4.64 11.32 -2.14
N ALA A 35 -3.78 11.74 -3.06
CA ALA A 35 -4.20 12.25 -4.36
C ALA A 35 -4.93 11.17 -5.16
N VAL A 36 -4.38 9.95 -5.21
CA VAL A 36 -5.01 8.81 -5.90
C VAL A 36 -6.33 8.41 -5.23
N GLN A 37 -6.36 8.28 -3.90
CA GLN A 37 -7.57 7.96 -3.15
C GLN A 37 -8.71 8.93 -3.47
N ARG A 38 -8.41 10.24 -3.47
CA ARG A 38 -9.41 11.30 -3.74
C ARG A 38 -9.79 11.41 -5.21
N ALA A 39 -8.85 11.18 -6.13
CA ALA A 39 -9.08 11.37 -7.57
C ALA A 39 -9.70 10.15 -8.25
N ALA A 40 -9.37 8.93 -7.80
CA ALA A 40 -9.74 7.70 -8.49
C ALA A 40 -10.92 6.95 -7.84
N ASN A 41 -11.51 7.49 -6.77
CA ASN A 41 -12.57 6.86 -5.97
C ASN A 41 -12.25 5.39 -5.63
N VAL A 42 -10.98 5.12 -5.30
CA VAL A 42 -10.47 3.79 -5.00
C VAL A 42 -10.48 3.54 -3.50
N VAL A 43 -10.78 2.31 -3.11
CA VAL A 43 -10.66 1.87 -1.71
C VAL A 43 -9.18 1.91 -1.32
N SER A 44 -8.89 2.65 -0.25
CA SER A 44 -7.55 2.75 0.33
C SER A 44 -7.57 2.16 1.72
N VAL A 45 -6.81 1.08 1.93
CA VAL A 45 -6.71 0.40 3.22
C VAL A 45 -5.34 0.66 3.83
N GLY A 46 -5.31 1.23 5.04
CA GLY A 46 -4.08 1.53 5.76
C GLY A 46 -4.16 2.81 6.62
N PRO A 47 -3.06 3.20 7.27
CA PRO A 47 -1.70 2.66 7.14
C PRO A 47 -1.55 1.25 7.74
N MET A 48 -0.72 0.42 7.11
CA MET A 48 -0.36 -0.92 7.60
C MET A 48 1.11 -0.94 8.00
N LEU A 49 1.42 -1.35 9.22
CA LEU A 49 2.79 -1.49 9.69
C LEU A 49 3.37 -2.83 9.26
N GLN A 50 4.62 -2.80 8.81
CA GLN A 50 5.38 -3.98 8.35
C GLN A 50 6.73 -4.05 9.09
N GLY A 51 7.30 -5.25 9.19
CA GLY A 51 8.61 -5.47 9.82
C GLY A 51 8.60 -5.73 11.34
N LEU A 52 7.47 -5.55 12.03
CA LEU A 52 7.35 -5.78 13.48
C LEU A 52 7.34 -7.27 13.85
N ARG A 53 7.99 -7.68 14.95
CA ARG A 53 8.03 -9.09 15.42
C ARG A 53 6.64 -9.72 15.58
N LYS A 54 5.69 -8.98 16.14
CA LYS A 54 4.26 -9.30 16.15
C LYS A 54 3.52 -8.18 15.42
N PRO A 55 2.46 -8.47 14.65
CA PRO A 55 1.74 -7.44 13.93
C PRO A 55 0.98 -6.55 14.90
N VAL A 56 1.14 -5.25 14.69
CA VAL A 56 0.41 -4.20 15.38
C VAL A 56 0.10 -3.19 14.29
N ASN A 57 -1.12 -2.70 14.21
CA ASN A 57 -1.52 -1.67 13.26
C ASN A 57 -2.18 -0.51 14.00
N ASP A 58 -2.00 0.68 13.48
CA ASP A 58 -2.59 1.91 14.00
C ASP A 58 -3.83 2.27 13.18
N LEU A 59 -4.83 2.83 13.84
CA LEU A 59 -6.07 3.29 13.21
C LEU A 59 -6.12 4.81 13.24
N SER A 60 -6.58 5.40 12.15
CA SER A 60 -6.86 6.84 12.14
C SER A 60 -7.97 7.16 13.15
N ARG A 61 -7.88 8.33 13.80
CA ARG A 61 -8.93 8.83 14.70
C ARG A 61 -10.32 8.93 14.05
N GLY A 62 -10.36 9.02 12.72
CA GLY A 62 -11.61 9.06 11.94
C GLY A 62 -11.96 7.74 11.26
N ALA A 63 -11.43 6.60 11.71
CA ALA A 63 -11.71 5.30 11.12
C ALA A 63 -13.20 4.94 11.23
N LEU A 64 -13.77 4.43 10.13
CA LEU A 64 -15.10 3.86 10.10
C LEU A 64 -15.09 2.43 10.62
N VAL A 65 -16.27 1.87 10.93
CA VAL A 65 -16.39 0.46 11.36
C VAL A 65 -15.74 -0.48 10.36
N ASP A 66 -15.95 -0.24 9.06
CA ASP A 66 -15.34 -1.05 8.00
C ASP A 66 -13.81 -0.97 8.02
N ASP A 67 -13.22 0.21 8.25
CA ASP A 67 -11.77 0.36 8.35
C ASP A 67 -11.19 -0.45 9.52
N ILE A 68 -11.92 -0.52 10.63
CA ILE A 68 -11.55 -1.31 11.81
C ILE A 68 -11.60 -2.80 11.48
N VAL A 69 -12.68 -3.26 10.85
CA VAL A 69 -12.83 -4.67 10.43
C VAL A 69 -11.74 -5.09 9.46
N TYR A 70 -11.45 -4.27 8.43
CA TYR A 70 -10.39 -4.54 7.49
C TYR A 70 -9.01 -4.58 8.15
N THR A 71 -8.73 -3.64 9.06
CA THR A 71 -7.47 -3.61 9.81
C THR A 71 -7.29 -4.85 10.69
N ILE A 72 -8.36 -5.33 11.33
CA ILE A 72 -8.33 -6.58 12.13
C ILE A 72 -8.02 -7.78 11.22
N ALA A 73 -8.74 -7.91 10.11
CA ALA A 73 -8.54 -9.00 9.15
C ALA A 73 -7.10 -9.02 8.62
N LEU A 74 -6.56 -7.86 8.27
CA LEU A 74 -5.17 -7.69 7.85
C LEU A 74 -4.18 -8.09 8.95
N THR A 75 -4.39 -7.64 10.18
CA THR A 75 -3.53 -7.96 11.33
C THR A 75 -3.51 -9.48 11.59
N ALA A 76 -4.65 -10.15 11.47
CA ALA A 76 -4.75 -11.61 11.61
C ALA A 76 -3.97 -12.35 10.50
N ILE A 77 -4.07 -11.89 9.24
CA ILE A 77 -3.30 -12.46 8.12
C ILE A 77 -1.79 -12.25 8.33
N GLN A 78 -1.36 -11.05 8.75
CA GLN A 78 0.04 -10.76 9.06
C GLN A 78 0.57 -11.68 10.18
N ALA A 79 -0.25 -11.99 11.19
CA ALA A 79 0.13 -12.91 12.27
C ALA A 79 0.28 -14.35 11.77
N ALA A 80 -0.59 -14.77 10.86
CA ALA A 80 -0.56 -16.11 10.27
C ALA A 80 0.64 -16.31 9.33
N GLN A 81 0.98 -15.31 8.50
CA GLN A 81 2.10 -15.39 7.56
C GLN A 81 3.47 -15.50 8.23
N LYS A 82 3.61 -15.02 9.48
CA LYS A 82 4.86 -15.11 10.26
C LYS A 82 5.15 -16.48 10.87
N LYS A 83 4.29 -17.47 10.69
CA LYS A 83 4.50 -18.85 11.18
C LYS A 83 5.23 -19.78 10.20
N GLY A 84 5.81 -19.25 9.12
CA GLY A 84 6.81 -19.94 8.29
C GLY A 84 8.21 -19.49 8.65
#